data_AF-A0A3B9EYJ2-F1
#
_entry.id   AF-A0A3B9EYJ2-F1
#
_cell.length_a   1.000
_cell.length_b   1.000
_cell.length_c   1.000
_cell.angle_alpha   90.00
_cell.angle_beta   90.00
_cell.angle_gamma   90.00
#
_symmetry.space_group_name_H-M   'P 1'
#
loop_
_entity.id
_entity.type
_entity.pdbx_description
1 polymer ?
#
loop_
_entity_poly.entity_id
_entity_poly.type
_entity_poly.pdbx_seq_one_letter_code
_entity_poly.pdbx_strand_id
1 'polypeptide(L)'
;LRNEDPEVDLIAERKRLAGHLNEELARFVSDDTTLYNLKYPVKNYPAKVKGINLDKNPEVQAILQGIRGQYLIFEGGGVLNIRGHSGYRVKISF
;
A
#
# COMPACT_ATOMS: atom_id res chain seq x y z
N LEU A 1 -2.55 1.00 6.06
CA LEU A 1 -3.76 1.78 5.70
C LEU A 1 -4.21 2.77 6.79
N ARG A 2 -3.95 2.51 8.07
CA ARG A 2 -4.35 3.38 9.20
C ARG A 2 -3.32 4.43 9.64
N ASN A 3 -2.19 4.51 8.93
CA ASN A 3 -1.04 5.33 9.33
C ASN A 3 -0.36 4.93 10.64
N GLU A 4 -0.52 3.68 11.03
CA GLU A 4 0.20 3.04 12.12
C GLU A 4 1.45 2.38 11.51
N ASP A 5 2.51 3.16 11.36
CA ASP A 5 3.80 2.65 10.86
C ASP A 5 4.69 2.34 12.08
N PRO A 6 5.13 1.08 12.26
CA PRO A 6 5.96 0.73 13.41
C PRO A 6 7.32 1.41 13.30
N GLU A 7 7.87 1.82 14.44
CA GLU A 7 9.21 2.36 14.52
C GLU A 7 10.22 1.21 14.41
N VAL A 8 10.80 1.05 13.22
CA VAL A 8 11.74 -0.03 12.88
C VAL A 8 12.96 0.58 12.21
N ASP A 9 14.15 0.18 12.67
CA ASP A 9 15.39 0.47 11.96
C ASP A 9 15.50 -0.45 10.72
N LEU A 10 15.12 0.11 9.57
CA LEU A 10 15.11 -0.60 8.29
C LEU A 10 16.51 -1.06 7.85
N ILE A 11 17.58 -0.36 8.26
CA ILE A 11 18.96 -0.72 7.91
C ILE A 11 19.42 -1.91 8.75
N ALA A 12 19.17 -1.86 10.07
CA ALA A 12 19.45 -2.98 10.96
C ALA A 12 18.67 -4.23 10.52
N GLU A 13 17.39 -4.09 10.18
CA GLU A 13 16.54 -5.20 9.76
C GLU A 13 16.98 -5.78 8.41
N ARG A 14 17.36 -4.93 7.44
CA ARG A 14 17.97 -5.39 6.18
C ARG A 14 19.22 -6.23 6.45
N LYS A 15 20.12 -5.77 7.32
CA LYS A 15 21.36 -6.50 7.65
C LYS A 15 21.05 -7.84 8.32
N ARG A 16 20.09 -7.85 9.25
CA ARG A 16 19.65 -9.07 9.93
C ARG A 16 19.13 -10.10 8.93
N LEU A 17 18.26 -9.70 8.01
CA LEU A 17 17.67 -10.59 7.01
C LEU A 17 18.70 -11.07 5.98
N ALA A 18 19.63 -10.22 5.54
CA ALA A 18 20.70 -10.59 4.62
C ALA A 18 21.58 -11.72 5.17
N GLY A 19 21.81 -11.75 6.50
CA GLY A 19 22.58 -12.81 7.16
C GLY A 19 21.92 -14.20 7.15
N HIS A 20 20.65 -14.31 6.73
CA HIS A 20 19.94 -15.58 6.61
C HIS A 20 19.94 -16.14 5.18
N LEU A 21 20.51 -15.41 4.21
CA LEU A 21 20.59 -15.85 2.82
C LEU A 21 21.73 -16.87 2.65
N ASN A 22 21.53 -17.84 1.77
CA ASN A 22 22.61 -18.72 1.33
C ASN A 22 23.58 -17.95 0.39
N GLU A 23 24.73 -18.56 0.08
CA GLU A 23 25.75 -17.93 -0.77
C GLU A 23 25.23 -17.53 -2.15
N GLU A 24 24.38 -18.36 -2.76
CA GLU A 24 23.82 -18.09 -4.09
C GLU A 24 22.93 -16.84 -4.10
N LEU A 25 22.19 -16.60 -3.03
CA LEU A 25 21.29 -15.45 -2.89
C LEU A 25 21.99 -14.23 -2.32
N ALA A 26 23.01 -14.40 -1.48
CA ALA A 26 23.75 -13.31 -0.85
C ALA A 26 24.38 -12.36 -1.88
N ARG A 27 24.80 -12.88 -3.04
CA ARG A 27 25.35 -12.06 -4.14
C ARG A 27 24.36 -11.05 -4.75
N PHE A 28 23.06 -11.20 -4.50
CA PHE A 28 22.02 -10.29 -4.99
C PHE A 28 21.62 -9.21 -3.98
N VAL A 29 22.23 -9.21 -2.79
CA VAL A 29 22.01 -8.15 -1.80
C VAL A 29 22.62 -6.85 -2.33
N SER A 30 21.78 -5.89 -2.71
CA SER A 30 22.21 -4.56 -3.19
C SER A 30 22.89 -3.77 -2.07
N ASP A 31 24.05 -3.17 -2.33
CA ASP A 31 24.73 -2.27 -1.38
C ASP A 31 24.02 -0.93 -1.15
N ASP A 32 23.03 -0.60 -1.99
CA ASP A 32 22.20 0.59 -1.80
C ASP A 32 21.37 0.47 -0.52
N THR A 33 21.55 1.45 0.36
CA THR A 33 20.89 1.57 1.66
C THR A 33 20.08 2.86 1.76
N THR A 34 19.82 3.53 0.63
CA THR A 34 19.03 4.75 0.58
C THR A 34 17.64 4.52 1.16
N LEU A 35 17.31 5.26 2.22
CA LEU A 35 15.98 5.23 2.81
C LEU A 35 15.06 6.22 2.09
N TYR A 36 13.95 5.71 1.57
CA TYR A 36 12.94 6.51 0.88
C TYR A 36 11.74 6.75 1.80
N ASN A 37 11.48 8.03 2.09
CA ASN A 37 10.28 8.43 2.82
C ASN A 37 9.16 8.81 1.85
N LEU A 38 8.18 7.93 1.70
CA LEU A 38 7.04 8.13 0.83
C LEU A 38 5.91 8.84 1.58
N LYS A 39 5.57 10.05 1.16
CA LYS A 39 4.40 10.78 1.67
C LYS A 39 3.21 10.54 0.75
N TYR A 40 2.16 9.96 1.30
CA TYR A 40 0.93 9.67 0.57
C TYR A 40 -0.10 10.78 0.79
N PRO A 41 -0.81 11.25 -0.26
CA PRO A 41 -1.82 12.27 -0.10
C PRO A 41 -3.10 11.62 0.44
N VAL A 42 -3.22 11.64 1.77
CA VAL A 42 -4.40 11.16 2.50
C VAL A 42 -4.89 12.27 3.41
N LYS A 43 -6.11 12.76 3.15
CA LYS A 43 -6.75 13.79 3.98
C LYS A 43 -7.18 13.21 5.33
N ASN A 44 -7.82 12.04 5.30
CA ASN A 44 -8.35 11.36 6.47
C ASN A 44 -8.05 9.86 6.40
N TYR A 45 -7.35 9.33 7.40
CA TYR A 45 -7.13 7.90 7.51
C TYR A 45 -8.36 7.21 8.10
N PRO A 46 -8.77 6.05 7.57
CA PRO A 46 -9.98 5.39 8.04
C PRO A 46 -9.73 4.69 9.39
N ALA A 47 -10.54 4.98 10.41
CA ALA A 47 -10.48 4.28 11.70
C ALA A 47 -10.75 2.77 11.54
N LYS A 48 -11.67 2.41 10.64
CA LYS A 48 -11.95 1.02 10.25
C LYS A 48 -11.91 0.91 8.73
N VAL A 49 -11.16 -0.08 8.24
CA VAL A 49 -11.03 -0.37 6.81
C VAL A 49 -12.19 -1.26 6.39
N LYS A 50 -12.94 -0.84 5.37
CA LYS A 50 -13.98 -1.62 4.70
C LYS A 50 -13.54 -1.86 3.25
N GLY A 51 -13.15 -3.09 2.94
CA GLY A 51 -12.72 -3.45 1.58
C GLY A 51 -13.87 -3.32 0.59
N ILE A 52 -13.64 -2.61 -0.50
CA ILE A 52 -14.51 -2.55 -1.68
C ILE A 52 -14.02 -3.61 -2.66
N ASN A 53 -14.93 -4.41 -3.19
CA ASN A 53 -14.66 -5.42 -4.20
C ASN A 53 -15.63 -5.18 -5.38
N LEU A 54 -15.08 -4.96 -6.58
CA LEU A 54 -15.85 -4.64 -7.78
C LEU A 54 -16.67 -5.82 -8.34
N ASP A 55 -16.35 -7.07 -8.00
CA ASP A 55 -17.17 -8.23 -8.40
C ASP A 55 -18.51 -8.25 -7.66
N LYS A 56 -18.50 -7.78 -6.41
CA LYS A 56 -19.70 -7.69 -5.55
C LYS A 56 -20.42 -6.36 -5.72
N ASN A 57 -19.66 -5.28 -5.85
CA ASN A 57 -20.13 -3.91 -5.96
C ASN A 57 -19.50 -3.26 -7.21
N PRO A 58 -20.08 -3.46 -8.41
CA PRO A 58 -19.49 -2.99 -9.67
C PRO A 58 -19.48 -1.48 -9.82
N GLU A 59 -20.28 -0.77 -9.01
CA GLU A 59 -20.36 0.68 -8.98
C GLU A 59 -19.94 1.19 -7.59
N VAL A 60 -19.13 2.26 -7.59
CA VAL A 60 -18.63 2.91 -6.37
C VAL A 60 -18.85 4.40 -6.51
N GLN A 61 -19.72 4.94 -5.68
CA GLN A 61 -19.96 6.39 -5.57
C GLN A 61 -19.63 6.83 -4.15
N ALA A 62 -18.49 7.49 -3.99
CA ALA A 62 -18.02 8.00 -2.70
C ALA A 62 -16.97 9.10 -2.89
N ILE A 63 -16.77 9.93 -1.86
CA ILE A 63 -15.74 10.97 -1.87
C ILE A 63 -14.37 10.32 -1.67
N LEU A 64 -13.44 10.55 -2.61
CA LEU A 64 -12.05 10.13 -2.48
C LEU A 64 -11.35 10.99 -1.40
N GLN A 65 -10.90 10.33 -0.33
CA GLN A 65 -10.22 10.95 0.81
C GLN A 65 -8.69 10.80 0.74
N GLY A 66 -8.19 9.86 -0.05
CA GLY A 66 -6.75 9.71 -0.24
C GLY A 66 -6.34 8.53 -1.08
N ILE A 67 -5.04 8.43 -1.32
CA ILE A 67 -4.41 7.26 -1.92
C ILE A 67 -3.25 6.81 -1.04
N ARG A 68 -3.01 5.51 -0.92
CA ARG A 68 -1.82 4.96 -0.24
C ARG A 68 -1.33 3.74 -1.00
N GLY A 69 -0.21 3.86 -1.72
CA GLY A 69 0.28 2.80 -2.60
C GLY A 69 -0.79 2.38 -3.62
N GLN A 70 -1.19 1.10 -3.58
CA GLN A 70 -2.21 0.52 -4.46
C GLN A 70 -3.66 0.71 -3.99
N TYR A 71 -3.89 1.53 -2.96
CA TYR A 71 -5.20 1.68 -2.35
C TYR A 71 -5.79 3.07 -2.59
N LEU A 72 -7.02 3.11 -3.09
CA LEU A 72 -7.87 4.30 -3.03
C LEU A 72 -8.68 4.26 -1.74
N ILE A 73 -8.69 5.37 -1.00
CA ILE A 73 -9.37 5.51 0.29
C ILE A 73 -10.52 6.48 0.11
N PHE A 74 -11.72 6.02 0.42
CA PHE A 74 -12.97 6.77 0.32
C PHE A 74 -13.52 7.12 1.70
N GLU A 75 -14.41 8.10 1.72
CA GLU A 75 -15.19 8.46 2.90
C GLU A 75 -15.93 7.24 3.51
N GLY A 76 -16.15 7.26 4.83
CA GLY A 76 -16.81 6.16 5.54
C GLY A 76 -15.95 4.90 5.72
N GLY A 77 -14.67 4.97 5.36
CA GLY A 77 -13.68 3.90 5.55
C GLY A 77 -13.59 2.90 4.40
N GLY A 78 -14.26 3.18 3.26
CA GLY A 78 -14.17 2.36 2.06
C GLY A 78 -12.76 2.37 1.48
N VAL A 79 -12.21 1.20 1.17
CA VAL A 79 -10.88 1.08 0.57
C VAL A 79 -10.93 0.14 -0.62
N LEU A 80 -10.52 0.63 -1.79
CA LEU A 80 -10.40 -0.16 -3.01
C LEU A 80 -8.93 -0.48 -3.26
N ASN A 81 -8.59 -1.78 -3.36
CA ASN A 81 -7.28 -2.22 -3.83
C ASN A 81 -7.29 -2.29 -5.36
N ILE A 82 -6.64 -1.33 -6.03
CA ILE A 82 -6.68 -1.26 -7.50
C ILE A 82 -5.97 -2.43 -8.16
N ARG A 83 -4.89 -2.95 -7.53
CA ARG A 83 -4.16 -4.13 -8.04
C ARG A 83 -5.02 -5.39 -7.99
N GLY A 84 -5.93 -5.48 -7.01
CA GLY A 84 -6.88 -6.59 -6.91
C GLY A 84 -7.88 -6.65 -8.06
N HIS A 85 -8.03 -5.54 -8.79
CA HIS A 85 -8.94 -5.39 -9.94
C HIS A 85 -8.16 -5.07 -11.23
N SER A 86 -6.92 -5.55 -11.33
CA SER A 86 -6.17 -5.48 -12.59
C SER A 86 -6.93 -6.15 -13.73
N GLY A 87 -6.97 -5.52 -14.90
CA GLY A 87 -7.67 -6.01 -16.10
C GLY A 87 -9.12 -5.51 -16.24
N TYR A 88 -9.65 -4.77 -15.26
CA TYR A 88 -11.00 -4.21 -15.36
C TYR A 88 -10.98 -2.98 -16.28
N ARG A 89 -11.98 -2.90 -17.16
CA ARG A 89 -12.29 -1.65 -17.86
C ARG A 89 -13.29 -0.86 -17.01
N VAL A 90 -12.83 0.26 -16.45
CA VAL A 90 -13.66 1.13 -15.61
C VAL A 90 -14.01 2.42 -16.33
N LYS A 91 -15.15 3.01 -15.96
CA LYS A 91 -15.52 4.38 -16.31
C LYS A 91 -15.46 5.22 -15.05
N ILE A 92 -14.85 6.40 -15.13
CA ILE A 92 -14.72 7.34 -14.01
C ILE A 92 -15.46 8.63 -14.39
N SER A 93 -16.20 9.18 -13.44
CA SER A 93 -16.88 10.49 -13.53
C SER A 93 -16.79 11.19 -12.17
N PHE A 94 -16.68 12.51 -12.17
CA PHE A 94 -16.49 13.35 -10.98
C PHE A 94 -17.32 14.64 -11.07
#